data_AF-A0A536HQA5-F1
#
_entry.id   AF-A0A536HQA5-F1
#
_cell.length_a   1.000
_cell.length_b   1.000
_cell.length_c   1.000
_cell.angle_alpha   90.00
_cell.angle_beta   90.00
_cell.angle_gamma   90.00
#
_symmetry.space_group_name_H-M   'P 1'
#
loop_
_entity.id
_entity.type
_entity.pdbx_description
1 polymer ?
#
loop_
_entity_poly.entity_id
_entity_poly.type
_entity_poly.pdbx_seq_one_letter_code
_entity_poly.pdbx_strand_id
1 'polypeptide(L)' 'MTPGIIERYAAWLPVTLATPLVSLGEGSTPLVTSRRIGPSLGLSRLFFKYEGL' A
#
# COMPACT_ATOMS: atom_id res chain seq x y z
N MET A 1 -2.70 6.69 -14.20
CA MET A 1 -1.58 6.34 -13.29
C MET A 1 -2.16 6.18 -11.90
N THR A 2 -1.64 5.27 -11.08
CA THR A 2 -2.10 5.14 -9.69
C THR A 2 -1.67 6.38 -8.91
N PRO A 3 -2.58 7.06 -8.17
CA PRO A 3 -2.19 8.21 -7.36
C PRO A 3 -1.22 7.78 -6.26
N GLY A 4 -0.18 8.60 -6.05
CA GLY A 4 0.78 8.42 -4.94
C GLY A 4 0.12 8.58 -3.57
N ILE A 5 0.88 8.33 -2.51
CA ILE A 5 0.35 8.33 -1.13
C ILE A 5 -0.20 9.69 -0.75
N ILE A 6 0.50 10.78 -1.12
CA ILE A 6 0.10 12.15 -0.77
C ILE A 6 -1.27 12.49 -1.35
N GLU A 7 -1.48 12.21 -2.64
CA GLU A 7 -2.76 12.48 -3.31
C GLU A 7 -3.86 11.57 -2.77
N ARG A 8 -3.59 10.25 -2.69
CA ARG A 8 -4.59 9.26 -2.28
C ARG A 8 -5.08 9.46 -0.86
N TYR A 9 -4.21 9.89 0.05
CA TYR A 9 -4.50 10.00 1.48
C TYR A 9 -4.48 11.44 2.00
N ALA A 10 -4.63 12.44 1.12
CA ALA A 10 -4.60 13.86 1.48
C ALA A 10 -5.52 14.21 2.67
N ALA A 11 -6.71 13.62 2.75
CA ALA A 11 -7.67 13.86 3.84
C ALA A 11 -7.18 13.42 5.22
N TRP A 12 -6.15 12.57 5.29
CA TRP A 12 -5.55 12.05 6.53
C TRP A 12 -4.13 12.54 6.76
N LEU A 13 -3.59 13.38 5.87
CA LEU A 13 -2.23 13.91 5.93
C LEU A 13 -2.27 15.42 6.19
N PRO A 14 -1.23 16.01 6.81
CA PRO A 14 -1.13 17.44 7.02
C PRO A 14 -0.70 18.17 5.73
N VAL A 15 -1.53 18.10 4.69
CA VAL A 15 -1.30 18.72 3.38
C VAL A 15 -2.20 19.92 3.18
N THR A 16 -1.70 20.91 2.45
CA THR A 16 -2.44 22.13 2.10
C THR A 16 -2.47 22.30 0.59
N LEU A 17 -3.23 23.29 0.09
CA LEU A 17 -3.21 23.66 -1.33
C LEU A 17 -1.82 24.14 -1.80
N ALA A 18 -0.95 24.57 -0.88
CA ALA A 18 0.42 24.97 -1.19
C ALA A 18 1.41 23.79 -1.13
N THR A 19 1.00 22.61 -0.69
CA THR A 19 1.86 21.42 -0.60
C THR A 19 2.09 20.86 -2.01
N PRO A 20 3.34 20.80 -2.50
CA PRO A 20 3.62 20.24 -3.83
C PRO A 20 3.29 18.75 -3.86
N LEU A 21 2.62 18.30 -4.93
CA LEU A 21 2.35 16.88 -5.16
C LEU A 21 3.57 16.22 -5.83
N VAL A 22 4.56 15.86 -5.02
CA VAL A 22 5.73 15.07 -5.46
C VAL A 22 5.46 13.59 -5.20
N SER A 23 5.55 12.77 -6.24
CA SER A 23 5.34 11.33 -6.14
C SER A 23 6.24 10.56 -7.10
N LEU A 24 6.60 9.35 -6.71
CA LEU A 24 7.23 8.35 -7.56
C LEU A 24 6.24 7.24 -7.99
N GLY A 25 4.94 7.46 -7.77
CA GLY A 25 3.92 6.43 -7.91
C GLY A 25 3.93 5.43 -6.75
N GLU A 26 4.43 5.86 -5.59
CA GLU A 26 4.61 5.01 -4.41
C GLU A 26 3.29 4.60 -3.75
N GLY A 27 3.36 3.58 -2.90
CA GLY A 27 2.20 2.99 -2.24
C GLY A 27 1.40 2.09 -3.19
N SER A 28 0.15 1.79 -2.84
CA SER A 28 -0.72 0.87 -3.60
C SER A 28 -0.08 -0.50 -3.91
N THR A 29 0.93 -0.90 -3.14
CA THR A 29 1.67 -2.16 -3.27
C THR A 29 0.74 -3.36 -3.04
N PRO A 30 0.94 -4.50 -3.73
CA PRO A 30 0.04 -5.64 -3.64
C PRO A 30 -0.10 -6.18 -2.22
N LEU A 31 -1.32 -6.63 -1.89
CA LEU A 31 -1.59 -7.49 -0.75
C LEU A 31 -1.74 -8.92 -1.27
N VAL A 32 -0.70 -9.74 -1.10
CA VAL A 32 -0.58 -11.06 -1.73
C VAL A 32 -1.04 -12.14 -0.76
N THR A 33 -2.02 -12.95 -1.17
CA THR A 33 -2.49 -14.10 -0.38
C THR A 33 -1.40 -15.17 -0.25
N SER A 34 -1.15 -15.66 0.97
CA SER A 34 -0.22 -16.76 1.21
C SER A 34 -0.80 -18.10 0.76
N ARG A 35 -0.11 -18.78 -0.16
CA ARG A 35 -0.53 -20.09 -0.70
C ARG A 35 0.11 -21.29 -0.02
N ARG A 36 1.19 -21.09 0.74
CA ARG A 36 1.96 -22.17 1.40
C ARG A 36 2.08 -21.96 2.90
N ILE A 37 2.63 -20.82 3.31
CA ILE A 37 2.91 -20.51 4.72
C ILE A 37 1.61 -20.43 5.54
N GLY A 38 0.56 -19.81 5.00
CA GLY A 38 -0.74 -19.71 5.68
C GLY A 38 -1.33 -21.10 5.98
N PRO A 39 -1.56 -21.92 4.94
CA PRO A 39 -2.03 -23.30 5.11
C PRO A 39 -1.14 -24.16 6.02
N SER A 40 0.18 -24.07 5.93
CA SER A 40 1.09 -24.87 6.78
C SER A 40 1.00 -24.52 8.27
N LEU A 41 0.49 -23.32 8.59
CA LEU A 41 0.27 -22.86 9.96
C LEU A 41 -1.20 -22.95 10.40
N GLY A 42 -2.08 -23.53 9.57
CA GLY A 42 -3.53 -23.57 9.84
C GLY A 42 -4.22 -22.20 9.72
N LEU A 43 -3.57 -21.21 9.10
CA LEU A 43 -4.11 -19.86 8.93
C LEU A 43 -4.87 -19.74 7.61
N SER A 44 -6.18 -19.49 7.68
CA SER A 44 -7.04 -19.28 6.51
C SER A 44 -6.88 -17.91 5.85
N ARG A 45 -6.29 -16.94 6.56
CA ARG A 45 -6.15 -15.54 6.13
C ARG A 45 -4.78 -14.98 6.48
N LEU A 46 -3.76 -15.48 5.78
CA LEU A 46 -2.41 -14.90 5.81
C LEU A 46 -2.14 -14.16 4.50
N PHE A 47 -1.74 -12.90 4.60
CA PHE A 47 -1.41 -12.03 3.48
C PHE A 47 -0.05 -11.38 3.67
N PHE A 48 0.66 -11.12 2.58
CA PHE A 48 1.92 -10.38 2.54
C PHE A 48 1.70 -9.04 1.88
N LYS A 49 2.05 -7.97 2.58
CA LYS A 49 2.10 -6.64 2.00
C LYS A 49 3.44 -6.47 1.29
N TYR A 50 3.44 -6.49 -0.05
CA TYR A 50 4.67 -6.56 -0.85
C TYR A 50 5.24 -5.16 -1.15
N GLU A 51 5.95 -4.58 -0.18
CA GLU A 51 6.46 -3.19 -0.26
C GLU A 51 7.74 -3.01 -1.10
N GLY A 52 8.32 -4.08 -1.65
CA GLY A 52 9.61 -4.04 -2.35
C GLY A 52 9.53 -3.74 -3.86
N LEU A 53 8.43 -3.16 -4.33
CA LEU A 53 8.20 -2.83 -5.75
C LEU A 53 8.72 -1.43 -6.12
#